data_AF-A0A495KPR8-F1
#
_entry.id   AF-A0A495KPR8-F1
#
_cell.length_a   1.000
_cell.length_b   1.000
_cell.length_c   1.000
_cell.angle_alpha   90.00
_cell.angle_beta   90.00
_cell.angle_gamma   90.00
#
_symmetry.space_group_name_H-M   'P 1'
#
loop_
_entity.id
_entity.type
_entity.pdbx_description
1 polymer ?
#
loop_
_entity_poly.entity_id
_entity_poly.type
_entity_poly.pdbx_seq_one_letter_code
_entity_poly.pdbx_strand_id
1 'polypeptide(L)'
;MEERNNIKVLVASTIYGFEDQLASIYAQLDSYGYEVLNSHMGTVYAGADKSNLANCLAAVEECDAFIGIIRPNYGSGVIGETSITHEEVLKAILLKKARWFLVDSKVIFARQLLNKSEFVDRHSLKPIKTDNIIVRPNSLIDVRCIDIYNQVTKDKVPPKERIGHWAQEYYDLPGMQRYIEGQFKDADKVQRTITYMKSL
;
A
#
# COMPACT_ATOMS: atom_id res chain seq x y z
N MET A 1 5.90 30.63 9.22
CA MET A 1 5.95 29.46 8.32
C MET A 1 6.75 28.42 9.07
N GLU A 2 6.17 27.28 9.41
CA GLU A 2 6.91 26.19 10.06
C GLU A 2 8.04 25.72 9.13
N GLU A 3 9.18 25.37 9.71
CA GLU A 3 10.34 24.86 8.98
C GLU A 3 9.98 23.49 8.39
N ARG A 4 10.04 23.36 7.06
CA ARG A 4 9.77 22.09 6.39
C ARG A 4 10.95 21.13 6.57
N ASN A 5 10.64 19.85 6.74
CA ASN A 5 11.65 18.82 6.97
C ASN A 5 12.36 18.35 5.68
N ASN A 6 11.92 18.81 4.51
CA ASN A 6 12.46 18.48 3.17
C ASN A 6 12.44 16.99 2.80
N ILE A 7 11.63 16.17 3.48
CA ILE A 7 11.44 14.76 3.14
C ILE A 7 10.24 14.63 2.20
N LYS A 8 10.46 14.02 1.03
CA LYS A 8 9.40 13.71 0.07
C LYS A 8 8.69 12.40 0.43
N VAL A 9 7.41 12.48 0.78
CA VAL A 9 6.58 11.33 1.15
C VAL A 9 5.56 11.05 0.05
N LEU A 10 5.70 9.92 -0.64
CA LEU A 10 4.68 9.46 -1.60
C LEU A 10 3.60 8.64 -0.89
N VAL A 11 2.34 9.05 -1.04
CA VAL A 11 1.17 8.29 -0.57
C VAL A 11 0.51 7.60 -1.76
N ALA A 12 0.72 6.29 -1.88
CA ALA A 12 0.18 5.43 -2.91
C ALA A 12 -1.04 4.65 -2.38
N SER A 13 -2.18 4.77 -3.06
CA SER A 13 -3.44 4.11 -2.69
C SER A 13 -4.37 4.08 -3.90
N THR A 14 -5.33 3.17 -3.87
CA THR A 14 -6.52 3.34 -4.72
C THR A 14 -7.32 4.57 -4.30
N ILE A 15 -7.91 5.25 -5.28
CA ILE A 15 -8.53 6.57 -5.09
C ILE A 15 -10.04 6.45 -4.86
N TYR A 16 -10.77 5.85 -5.81
CA TYR A 16 -12.23 5.88 -5.83
C TYR A 16 -12.87 5.34 -4.54
N GLY A 17 -13.68 6.17 -3.90
CA GLY A 17 -14.37 5.88 -2.64
C GLY A 17 -13.55 6.14 -1.38
N PHE A 18 -12.35 6.73 -1.51
CA PHE A 18 -11.42 7.03 -0.42
C PHE A 18 -10.77 8.41 -0.54
N GLU A 19 -11.31 9.28 -1.41
CA GLU A 19 -10.79 10.62 -1.69
C GLU A 19 -10.66 11.47 -0.43
N ASP A 20 -11.68 11.45 0.42
CA ASP A 20 -11.73 12.15 1.72
C ASP A 20 -10.62 11.69 2.67
N GLN A 21 -10.39 10.37 2.72
CA GLN A 21 -9.33 9.79 3.54
C GLN A 21 -7.94 10.17 3.03
N LEU A 22 -7.76 10.19 1.71
CA LEU A 22 -6.50 10.63 1.10
C LEU A 22 -6.22 12.11 1.36
N ALA A 23 -7.24 12.96 1.23
CA ALA A 23 -7.13 14.37 1.57
C ALA A 23 -6.77 14.58 3.05
N SER A 24 -7.36 13.80 3.95
CA SER A 24 -7.05 13.86 5.38
C SER A 24 -5.62 13.43 5.70
N ILE A 25 -5.15 12.35 5.09
CA ILE A 25 -3.76 11.86 5.24
C ILE A 25 -2.77 12.87 4.67
N TYR A 26 -3.07 13.45 3.50
CA TYR A 26 -2.27 14.50 2.90
C TYR A 26 -2.13 15.68 3.84
N ALA A 27 -3.25 16.21 4.37
CA ALA A 27 -3.23 17.37 5.26
C ALA A 27 -2.46 17.07 6.56
N GLN A 28 -2.61 15.87 7.11
CA GLN A 28 -1.87 15.43 8.29
C GLN A 28 -0.35 15.45 8.05
N LEU A 29 0.12 14.84 6.96
CA LEU A 29 1.54 14.80 6.63
C LEU A 29 2.09 16.20 6.28
N ASP A 30 1.34 17.02 5.53
CA ASP A 30 1.74 18.39 5.21
C ASP A 30 1.90 19.24 6.49
N SER A 31 1.00 19.08 7.47
CA SER A 31 1.11 19.73 8.79
C SER A 31 2.31 19.26 9.64
N TYR A 32 2.93 18.13 9.30
CA TYR A 32 4.19 17.69 9.92
C TYR A 32 5.42 18.21 9.14
N GLY A 33 5.21 19.01 8.09
CA GLY A 33 6.26 19.67 7.32
C GLY A 33 6.82 18.85 6.16
N TYR A 34 6.21 17.71 5.80
CA TYR A 34 6.63 16.84 4.69
C TYR A 34 6.24 17.41 3.33
N GLU A 35 7.03 17.16 2.29
CA GLU A 35 6.58 17.37 0.91
C GLU A 35 5.78 16.13 0.45
N VAL A 36 4.46 16.25 0.42
CA VAL A 36 3.58 15.11 0.17
C VAL A 36 3.30 14.96 -1.33
N LEU A 37 3.75 13.85 -1.91
CA LEU A 37 3.43 13.45 -3.27
C LEU A 37 2.19 12.55 -3.25
N ASN A 38 1.14 12.93 -3.96
CA ASN A 38 -0.07 12.14 -4.09
C ASN A 38 -0.79 12.46 -5.42
N SER A 39 -1.12 11.42 -6.18
CA SER A 39 -1.73 11.56 -7.51
C SER A 39 -3.15 12.13 -7.46
N HIS A 40 -3.94 11.81 -6.43
CA HIS A 40 -5.28 12.37 -6.25
C HIS A 40 -5.24 13.86 -5.87
N MET A 41 -4.28 14.26 -5.04
CA MET A 41 -4.10 15.66 -4.64
C MET A 41 -3.41 16.53 -5.70
N GLY A 42 -2.98 15.94 -6.82
CA GLY A 42 -2.33 16.67 -7.92
C GLY A 42 -0.92 17.17 -7.59
N THR A 43 -0.25 16.57 -6.60
CA THR A 43 1.11 16.97 -6.19
C THR A 43 2.21 16.09 -6.79
N VAL A 44 1.85 15.07 -7.55
CA VAL A 44 2.76 14.34 -8.43
C VAL A 44 2.91 15.10 -9.75
N TYR A 45 4.14 15.21 -10.27
CA TYR A 45 4.38 15.82 -11.58
C TYR A 45 3.65 15.04 -12.69
N ALA A 46 2.78 15.75 -13.43
CA ALA A 46 1.98 15.22 -14.53
C ALA A 46 2.47 15.78 -15.87
N GLY A 47 3.67 15.39 -16.28
CA GLY A 47 4.23 15.75 -17.58
C GLY A 47 3.40 15.16 -18.72
N ALA A 48 3.04 15.98 -19.71
CA ALA A 48 2.28 15.55 -20.89
C ALA A 48 3.08 14.62 -21.82
N ASP A 49 4.39 14.51 -21.60
CA ASP A 49 5.33 13.63 -22.31
C ASP A 49 5.28 12.16 -21.84
N LYS A 50 4.58 11.87 -20.74
CA LYS A 50 4.57 10.56 -20.08
C LYS A 50 3.14 10.05 -19.84
N SER A 51 3.00 8.73 -19.78
CA SER A 51 1.74 8.10 -19.36
C SER A 51 1.50 8.27 -17.86
N ASN A 52 0.25 8.14 -17.41
CA ASN A 52 -0.09 8.19 -15.99
C ASN A 52 0.71 7.18 -15.16
N LEU A 53 0.90 5.96 -15.67
CA LEU A 53 1.76 4.96 -15.03
C LEU A 53 3.19 5.46 -14.91
N ALA A 54 3.78 5.97 -15.99
CA ALA A 54 5.16 6.45 -16.00
C ALA A 54 5.37 7.63 -15.04
N ASN A 55 4.40 8.55 -14.94
CA ASN A 55 4.43 9.65 -13.97
C ASN A 55 4.35 9.13 -12.53
N CYS A 56 3.47 8.18 -12.24
CA CYS A 56 3.34 7.58 -10.91
C CYS A 56 4.63 6.83 -10.50
N LEU A 57 5.21 6.04 -11.41
CA LEU A 57 6.47 5.34 -11.14
C LEU A 57 7.66 6.30 -10.96
N ALA A 58 7.69 7.42 -11.69
CA ALA A 58 8.68 8.46 -11.48
C ALA A 58 8.55 9.10 -10.08
N ALA A 59 7.33 9.27 -9.56
CA ALA A 59 7.12 9.74 -8.19
C ALA A 59 7.69 8.77 -7.15
N VAL A 60 7.60 7.46 -7.39
CA VAL A 60 8.23 6.45 -6.53
C VAL A 60 9.76 6.58 -6.56
N GLU A 61 10.34 6.87 -7.73
CA GLU A 61 11.78 7.11 -7.86
C GLU A 61 12.21 8.39 -7.14
N GLU A 62 11.40 9.44 -7.19
CA GLU A 62 11.67 10.75 -6.60
C GLU A 62 11.51 10.79 -5.07
N CYS A 63 10.58 10.03 -4.50
CA CYS A 63 10.28 10.12 -3.07
C CYS A 63 11.41 9.57 -2.18
N ASP A 64 11.58 10.12 -0.99
CA ASP A 64 12.46 9.56 0.04
C ASP A 64 11.78 8.47 0.86
N ALA A 65 10.49 8.68 1.15
CA ALA A 65 9.65 7.80 1.94
C ALA A 65 8.36 7.44 1.18
N PHE A 66 7.90 6.21 1.36
CA PHE A 66 6.76 5.63 0.67
C PHE A 66 5.70 5.13 1.67
N ILE A 67 4.45 5.54 1.48
CA ILE A 67 3.30 5.01 2.21
C ILE A 67 2.40 4.29 1.21
N GLY A 68 2.32 2.97 1.32
CA GLY A 68 1.40 2.16 0.53
C GLY A 68 0.14 1.81 1.32
N ILE A 69 -1.04 2.14 0.80
CA ILE A 69 -2.33 1.82 1.43
C ILE A 69 -3.02 0.75 0.58
N ILE A 70 -3.15 -0.45 1.13
CA ILE A 70 -3.81 -1.59 0.50
C ILE A 70 -5.28 -1.60 0.91
N ARG A 71 -6.14 -1.29 -0.06
CA ARG A 71 -7.60 -1.22 0.09
C ARG A 71 -8.27 -2.51 -0.41
N PRO A 72 -9.55 -2.77 -0.09
CA PRO A 72 -10.29 -3.91 -0.63
C PRO A 72 -10.62 -3.76 -2.13
N ASN A 73 -10.52 -2.54 -2.65
CA ASN A 73 -10.61 -2.23 -4.07
C ASN A 73 -9.20 -2.21 -4.67
N TYR A 74 -9.01 -2.75 -5.87
CA TYR A 74 -7.70 -2.82 -6.55
C TYR A 74 -7.38 -1.57 -7.39
N GLY A 75 -8.39 -0.70 -7.57
CA GLY A 75 -8.28 0.55 -8.30
C GLY A 75 -8.66 0.40 -9.78
N SER A 76 -8.95 1.53 -10.42
CA SER A 76 -9.36 1.61 -11.83
C SER A 76 -8.20 1.62 -12.82
N GLY A 77 -7.00 1.99 -12.37
CA GLY A 77 -5.79 2.02 -13.18
C GLY A 77 -5.22 0.62 -13.41
N VAL A 78 -6.04 -0.32 -13.86
CA VAL A 78 -5.62 -1.70 -14.18
C VAL A 78 -4.87 -1.70 -15.51
N ILE A 79 -3.66 -2.24 -15.51
CA ILE A 79 -2.76 -2.33 -16.67
C ILE A 79 -2.36 -3.80 -16.80
N GLY A 80 -2.94 -4.49 -17.79
CA GLY A 80 -2.80 -5.94 -17.89
C GLY A 80 -3.40 -6.64 -16.67
N GLU A 81 -2.56 -7.31 -15.88
CA GLU A 81 -2.98 -8.07 -14.69
C GLU A 81 -2.86 -7.27 -13.37
N THR A 82 -2.08 -6.19 -13.36
CA THR A 82 -1.77 -5.37 -12.17
C THR A 82 -2.48 -4.01 -12.22
N SER A 83 -2.42 -3.24 -11.13
CA SER A 83 -2.86 -1.85 -11.11
C SER A 83 -1.69 -0.90 -10.89
N ILE A 84 -1.86 0.39 -11.21
CA ILE A 84 -0.82 1.41 -10.97
C ILE A 84 -0.32 1.33 -9.51
N THR A 85 -1.21 1.24 -8.53
CA THR A 85 -0.83 1.11 -7.12
C THR A 85 -0.05 -0.17 -6.83
N HIS A 86 -0.38 -1.29 -7.48
CA HIS A 86 0.41 -2.51 -7.36
C HIS A 86 1.84 -2.29 -7.89
N GLU A 87 1.98 -1.68 -9.07
CA GLU A 87 3.28 -1.39 -9.68
C GLU A 87 4.12 -0.41 -8.82
N GLU A 88 3.48 0.61 -8.22
CA GLU A 88 4.14 1.52 -7.29
C GLU A 88 4.71 0.79 -6.07
N VAL A 89 3.93 -0.12 -5.49
CA VAL A 89 4.36 -0.94 -4.35
C VAL A 89 5.55 -1.83 -4.72
N LEU A 90 5.46 -2.53 -5.86
CA LEU A 90 6.55 -3.37 -6.36
C LEU A 90 7.83 -2.57 -6.60
N LYS A 91 7.71 -1.41 -7.24
CA LYS A 91 8.82 -0.50 -7.51
C LYS A 91 9.45 0.01 -6.21
N ALA A 92 8.65 0.41 -5.21
CA ALA A 92 9.15 0.87 -3.91
C ALA A 92 9.92 -0.23 -3.16
N ILE A 93 9.46 -1.48 -3.25
CA ILE A 93 10.17 -2.64 -2.70
C ILE A 93 11.49 -2.86 -3.44
N LEU A 94 11.46 -2.85 -4.77
CA LEU A 94 12.64 -3.06 -5.63
C LEU A 94 13.72 -2.01 -5.40
N LEU A 95 13.33 -0.73 -5.30
CA LEU A 95 14.22 0.39 -5.06
C LEU A 95 14.67 0.50 -3.59
N LYS A 96 14.27 -0.44 -2.73
CA LYS A 96 14.54 -0.41 -1.29
C LYS A 96 14.16 0.93 -0.65
N LYS A 97 13.04 1.55 -1.04
CA LYS A 97 12.57 2.79 -0.42
C LYS A 97 12.26 2.56 1.06
N ALA A 98 12.47 3.59 1.89
CA ALA A 98 11.87 3.61 3.23
C ALA A 98 10.36 3.59 3.06
N ARG A 99 9.72 2.56 3.59
CA ARG A 99 8.35 2.21 3.22
C ARG A 99 7.54 1.74 4.41
N TRP A 100 6.29 2.19 4.46
CA TRP A 100 5.30 1.81 5.45
C TRP A 100 4.04 1.38 4.71
N PHE A 101 3.44 0.29 5.17
CA PHE A 101 2.20 -0.22 4.58
C PHE A 101 1.06 -0.16 5.59
N LEU A 102 -0.09 0.32 5.12
CA LEU A 102 -1.38 0.30 5.80
C LEU A 102 -2.31 -0.63 5.03
N VAL A 103 -3.03 -1.51 5.71
CA VAL A 103 -3.87 -2.53 5.08
C VAL A 103 -5.25 -2.54 5.71
N ASP A 104 -6.28 -2.41 4.87
CA ASP A 104 -7.66 -2.51 5.34
C ASP A 104 -7.91 -3.91 5.91
N SER A 105 -8.49 -3.97 7.10
CA SER A 105 -8.82 -5.23 7.78
C SER A 105 -9.64 -6.20 6.92
N LYS A 106 -10.43 -5.73 5.95
CA LYS A 106 -11.17 -6.60 5.02
C LYS A 106 -10.25 -7.39 4.10
N VAL A 107 -9.09 -6.85 3.72
CA VAL A 107 -8.08 -7.58 2.91
C VAL A 107 -7.48 -8.71 3.74
N ILE A 108 -7.14 -8.42 5.00
CA ILE A 108 -6.59 -9.41 5.92
C ILE A 108 -7.63 -10.48 6.24
N PHE A 109 -8.87 -10.09 6.53
CA PHE A 109 -9.99 -10.97 6.76
C PHE A 109 -10.21 -11.91 5.56
N ALA A 110 -10.30 -11.37 4.34
CA ALA A 110 -10.52 -12.17 3.15
C ALA A 110 -9.35 -13.14 2.89
N ARG A 111 -8.11 -12.69 3.08
CA ARG A 111 -6.94 -13.58 3.01
C ARG A 111 -7.05 -14.74 4.00
N GLN A 112 -7.39 -14.45 5.26
CA GLN A 112 -7.53 -15.50 6.27
C GLN A 112 -8.68 -16.45 5.95
N LEU A 113 -9.82 -15.91 5.51
CA LEU A 113 -10.97 -16.71 5.09
C LEU A 113 -10.57 -17.65 3.96
N LEU A 114 -9.98 -17.14 2.88
CA LEU A 114 -9.60 -17.96 1.73
C LEU A 114 -8.51 -18.98 2.05
N ASN A 115 -7.47 -18.59 2.81
CA ASN A 115 -6.35 -19.49 3.12
C ASN A 115 -6.69 -20.56 4.16
N LYS A 116 -7.71 -20.36 5.00
CA LYS A 116 -8.12 -21.29 6.06
C LYS A 116 -9.42 -22.03 5.76
N SER A 117 -10.10 -21.70 4.65
CA SER A 117 -11.32 -22.39 4.25
C SER A 117 -11.00 -23.71 3.58
N GLU A 118 -11.75 -24.74 3.94
CA GLU A 118 -11.82 -25.99 3.21
C GLU A 118 -13.06 -25.98 2.32
N PHE A 119 -12.87 -26.30 1.03
CA PHE A 119 -13.98 -26.46 0.11
C PHE A 119 -14.38 -27.93 0.12
N VAL A 120 -15.59 -28.23 0.56
CA VAL A 120 -16.12 -29.60 0.63
C VAL A 120 -17.34 -29.76 -0.26
N ASP A 121 -17.52 -30.96 -0.80
CA ASP A 121 -18.76 -31.32 -1.48
C ASP A 121 -19.92 -31.33 -0.49
N ARG A 122 -21.03 -30.68 -0.85
CA ARG A 122 -22.15 -30.44 0.08
C ARG A 122 -22.79 -31.73 0.59
N HIS A 123 -22.78 -32.78 -0.23
CA HIS A 123 -23.48 -34.02 0.09
C HIS A 123 -22.57 -35.04 0.77
N SER A 124 -21.34 -35.19 0.28
CA SER A 124 -20.39 -36.17 0.80
C SER A 124 -19.48 -35.62 1.91
N LEU A 125 -19.43 -34.30 2.10
CA LEU A 125 -18.53 -33.58 3.00
C LEU A 125 -17.04 -33.87 2.75
N LYS A 126 -16.72 -34.40 1.56
CA LYS A 126 -15.34 -34.69 1.19
C LYS A 126 -14.66 -33.45 0.64
N PRO A 127 -13.35 -33.27 0.89
CA PRO A 127 -12.59 -32.15 0.34
C PRO A 127 -12.63 -32.15 -1.19
N ILE A 128 -12.87 -30.98 -1.77
CA ILE A 128 -12.79 -30.71 -3.21
C ILE A 128 -11.38 -30.23 -3.53
N LYS A 129 -10.78 -30.78 -4.57
CA LYS A 129 -9.50 -30.26 -5.09
C LYS A 129 -9.72 -28.87 -5.67
N THR A 130 -8.98 -27.90 -5.14
CA THR A 130 -9.13 -26.48 -5.48
C THR A 130 -8.12 -25.98 -6.52
N ASP A 131 -7.30 -26.87 -7.09
CA ASP A 131 -6.17 -26.53 -7.98
C ASP A 131 -6.57 -25.66 -9.19
N ASN A 132 -7.82 -25.74 -9.63
CA ASN A 132 -8.37 -24.96 -10.76
C ASN A 132 -9.49 -23.99 -10.35
N ILE A 133 -9.69 -23.75 -9.05
CA ILE A 133 -10.71 -22.84 -8.55
C ILE A 133 -10.10 -21.45 -8.40
N ILE A 134 -10.65 -20.48 -9.13
CA ILE A 134 -10.30 -19.07 -8.97
C ILE A 134 -11.43 -18.32 -8.27
N VAL A 135 -11.08 -17.48 -7.31
CA VAL A 135 -12.02 -16.49 -6.76
C VAL A 135 -11.90 -15.25 -7.62
N ARG A 136 -12.99 -14.82 -8.26
CA ARG A 136 -13.00 -13.60 -9.06
C ARG A 136 -13.27 -12.37 -8.16
N PRO A 137 -12.75 -11.19 -8.54
CA PRO A 137 -13.11 -9.93 -7.91
C PRO A 137 -14.63 -9.74 -7.85
N ASN A 138 -15.11 -9.12 -6.78
CA ASN A 138 -16.51 -8.75 -6.60
C ASN A 138 -16.63 -7.38 -5.91
N SER A 139 -17.86 -6.95 -5.61
CA SER A 139 -18.14 -5.64 -5.00
C SER A 139 -17.59 -5.48 -3.58
N LEU A 140 -17.29 -6.57 -2.87
CA LEU A 140 -16.74 -6.55 -1.51
C LEU A 140 -15.22 -6.51 -1.51
N ILE A 141 -14.60 -7.31 -2.38
CA ILE A 141 -13.15 -7.39 -2.47
C ILE A 141 -12.69 -7.78 -3.88
N ASP A 142 -11.64 -7.12 -4.33
CA ASP A 142 -10.79 -7.61 -5.39
C ASP A 142 -9.67 -8.47 -4.80
N VAL A 143 -9.69 -9.77 -5.12
CA VAL A 143 -8.74 -10.74 -4.53
C VAL A 143 -7.28 -10.40 -4.84
N ARG A 144 -7.00 -9.63 -5.89
CA ARG A 144 -5.64 -9.20 -6.22
C ARG A 144 -5.03 -8.27 -5.17
N CYS A 145 -5.85 -7.64 -4.32
CA CYS A 145 -5.36 -6.90 -3.15
C CYS A 145 -4.67 -7.82 -2.14
N ILE A 146 -5.06 -9.10 -2.08
CA ILE A 146 -4.40 -10.12 -1.26
C ILE A 146 -3.00 -10.41 -1.81
N ASP A 147 -2.82 -10.36 -3.14
CA ASP A 147 -1.51 -10.58 -3.76
C ASP A 147 -0.52 -9.46 -3.39
N ILE A 148 -0.95 -8.19 -3.45
CA ILE A 148 -0.14 -7.05 -2.98
C ILE A 148 0.25 -7.28 -1.50
N TYR A 149 -0.73 -7.63 -0.66
CA TYR A 149 -0.47 -7.86 0.76
C TYR A 149 0.54 -8.99 1.01
N ASN A 150 0.43 -10.09 0.27
CA ASN A 150 1.35 -11.23 0.37
C ASN A 150 2.78 -10.85 -0.05
N GLN A 151 2.93 -10.03 -1.09
CA GLN A 151 4.23 -9.51 -1.54
C GLN A 151 4.85 -8.56 -0.50
N VAL A 152 4.04 -7.64 0.03
CA VAL A 152 4.46 -6.68 1.06
C VAL A 152 4.94 -7.40 2.32
N THR A 153 4.19 -8.40 2.79
CA THR A 153 4.51 -9.11 4.03
C THR A 153 5.54 -10.23 3.85
N LYS A 154 6.00 -10.50 2.61
CA LYS A 154 6.85 -11.64 2.26
C LYS A 154 6.38 -12.91 2.98
N ASP A 155 5.09 -13.23 2.84
CA ASP A 155 4.45 -14.28 3.63
C ASP A 155 5.15 -15.66 3.53
N LYS A 156 5.85 -15.91 2.43
CA LYS A 156 6.63 -17.14 2.17
C LYS A 156 8.04 -17.17 2.78
N VAL A 157 8.50 -16.06 3.38
CA VAL A 157 9.85 -15.92 3.98
C VAL A 157 9.73 -16.05 5.50
N PRO A 158 10.66 -16.66 6.24
CA PRO A 158 10.62 -16.71 7.70
C PRO A 158 10.54 -15.31 8.34
N PRO A 159 9.78 -15.10 9.43
CA PRO A 159 9.61 -13.77 10.03
C PRO A 159 10.92 -13.04 10.37
N LYS A 160 11.96 -13.77 10.78
CA LYS A 160 13.29 -13.21 11.10
C LYS A 160 14.00 -12.56 9.91
N GLU A 161 13.62 -12.92 8.69
CA GLU A 161 14.24 -12.46 7.44
C GLU A 161 13.39 -11.36 6.76
N ARG A 162 12.23 -11.00 7.32
CA ARG A 162 11.29 -10.00 6.79
C ARG A 162 11.67 -8.56 7.16
N ILE A 163 12.92 -8.17 6.90
CA ILE A 163 13.42 -6.81 7.21
C ILE A 163 12.68 -5.76 6.36
N GLY A 164 12.00 -4.80 6.99
CA GLY A 164 11.29 -3.72 6.28
C GLY A 164 10.01 -4.17 5.56
N HIS A 165 9.37 -5.23 6.06
CA HIS A 165 8.15 -5.84 5.49
C HIS A 165 6.97 -5.82 6.48
N TRP A 166 6.89 -4.78 7.31
CA TRP A 166 5.76 -4.56 8.22
C TRP A 166 4.57 -3.94 7.48
N ALA A 167 3.38 -4.49 7.71
CA ALA A 167 2.12 -3.96 7.20
C ALA A 167 1.14 -3.81 8.35
N GLN A 168 0.71 -2.58 8.63
CA GLN A 168 -0.19 -2.26 9.72
C GLN A 168 -1.65 -2.43 9.29
N GLU A 169 -2.38 -3.31 9.97
CA GLU A 169 -3.83 -3.41 9.83
C GLU A 169 -4.53 -2.16 10.38
N TYR A 170 -5.54 -1.67 9.67
CA TYR A 170 -6.45 -0.62 10.14
C TYR A 170 -7.92 -0.94 9.84
N TYR A 171 -8.82 -0.29 10.57
CA TYR A 171 -10.27 -0.49 10.47
C TYR A 171 -11.01 0.75 9.97
N ASP A 172 -10.44 1.93 10.22
CA ASP A 172 -11.05 3.23 9.96
C ASP A 172 -9.98 4.32 9.76
N LEU A 173 -10.41 5.51 9.35
CA LEU A 173 -9.54 6.66 9.15
C LEU A 173 -8.79 7.07 10.45
N PRO A 174 -9.42 7.14 11.63
CA PRO A 174 -8.70 7.42 12.89
C PRO A 174 -7.59 6.41 13.19
N GLY A 175 -7.79 5.12 12.87
CA GLY A 175 -6.77 4.08 12.96
C GLY A 175 -5.58 4.37 12.04
N MET A 176 -5.83 4.78 10.79
CA MET A 176 -4.78 5.19 9.86
C MET A 176 -4.01 6.41 10.38
N GLN A 177 -4.73 7.44 10.81
CA GLN A 177 -4.14 8.69 11.31
C GLN A 177 -3.27 8.46 12.55
N ARG A 178 -3.71 7.62 13.49
CA ARG A 178 -2.90 7.25 14.68
C ARG A 178 -1.60 6.57 14.29
N TYR A 179 -1.64 5.68 13.30
CA TYR A 179 -0.42 5.04 12.81
C TYR A 179 0.51 6.05 12.13
N ILE A 180 -0.04 6.90 11.25
CA ILE A 180 0.72 7.95 10.57
C ILE A 180 1.35 8.89 11.60
N GLU A 181 0.61 9.32 12.61
CA GLU A 181 1.14 10.14 13.71
C GLU A 181 2.32 9.44 14.40
N GLY A 182 2.14 8.17 14.78
CA GLY A 182 3.19 7.40 15.45
C GLY A 182 4.45 7.15 14.62
N GLN A 183 4.37 7.20 13.29
CA GLN A 183 5.52 6.98 12.40
C GLN A 183 6.14 8.27 11.85
N PHE A 184 5.33 9.30 11.60
CA PHE A 184 5.70 10.49 10.83
C PHE A 184 5.70 11.78 11.64
N LYS A 185 5.12 11.84 12.85
CA LYS A 185 5.17 13.10 13.64
C LYS A 185 6.60 13.52 13.99
N ASP A 186 7.50 12.55 14.19
CA ASP A 186 8.93 12.77 14.40
C ASP A 186 9.70 12.56 13.08
N ALA A 187 10.15 13.65 12.46
CA ALA A 187 10.89 13.60 11.20
C ALA A 187 12.24 12.89 11.32
N ASP A 188 12.91 12.95 12.47
CA ASP A 188 14.18 12.25 12.68
C ASP A 188 13.98 10.74 12.64
N LYS A 189 12.83 10.24 13.12
CA LYS A 189 12.46 8.82 13.02
C LYS A 189 12.33 8.37 11.57
N VAL A 190 11.70 9.19 10.73
CA VAL A 190 11.58 8.91 9.30
C VAL A 190 12.96 8.95 8.64
N GLN A 191 13.78 9.97 8.95
CA GLN A 191 15.14 10.12 8.41
C GLN A 191 16.06 8.95 8.77
N ARG A 192 15.96 8.42 9.99
CA ARG A 192 16.70 7.21 10.40
C ARG A 192 16.34 6.01 9.51
N THR A 193 15.06 5.84 9.20
CA THR A 193 14.59 4.75 8.33
C THR A 193 15.06 4.94 6.89
N ILE A 194 15.00 6.16 6.37
CA ILE A 194 15.55 6.53 5.05
C ILE A 194 17.03 6.18 4.96
N THR A 195 17.81 6.60 5.95
CA THR A 195 19.27 6.37 6.00
C THR A 195 19.61 4.89 6.05
N TYR A 196 18.90 4.11 6.88
CA TYR A 196 19.07 2.67 6.96
C TYR A 196 18.76 1.97 5.64
N MET A 197 17.64 2.31 4.99
CA MET A 197 17.25 1.65 3.75
C MET A 197 18.20 2.00 2.58
N LYS A 198 18.79 3.21 2.57
CA LYS A 198 19.83 3.60 1.62
C LYS A 198 21.15 2.84 1.81
N SER A 199 21.40 2.22 2.98
CA SER A 199 22.62 1.45 3.23
C SER A 199 22.53 -0.04 2.90
N LEU A 200 21.35 -0.55 2.53
CA LEU A 200 21.10 -1.94 2.16
C LEU A 200 21.37 -2.22 0.68
#